data_AF-A0AAW8IBZ4-F1
#
_entry.id   AF-A0AAW8IBZ4-F1
#
_cell.length_a   1.000
_cell.length_b   1.000
_cell.length_c   1.000
_cell.angle_alpha   90.00
_cell.angle_beta   90.00
_cell.angle_gamma   90.00
#
_symmetry.space_group_name_H-M   'P 1'
#
loop_
_entity.id
_entity.type
_entity.pdbx_description
1 polymer ?
#
loop_
_entity_poly.entity_id
_entity_poly.type
_entity_poly.pdbx_seq_one_letter_code
_entity_poly.pdbx_strand_id
1 'polypeptide(L)'
;MWYFKYSPEILFPYGHTKFSGLPGLIVKITDDKGDFDFELIKSVSDSKLKGKFVNIKKSRYIEAIETTQVKLKKAQENANSNAAAVLASYGTVIIGEGKEILRKKEKEREKRREENKKYANPLELEN
;
A
#
# COMPACT_ATOMS: atom_id res chain seq x y z
N MET A 1 -3.68 12.32 -17.63
CA MET A 1 -2.74 13.27 -16.98
C MET A 1 -3.41 13.71 -15.69
N TRP A 2 -2.70 13.82 -14.57
CA TRP A 2 -3.34 14.15 -13.29
C TRP A 2 -3.02 15.58 -12.84
N TYR A 3 -4.01 16.28 -12.29
CA TYR A 3 -3.89 17.63 -11.74
C TYR A 3 -4.10 17.64 -10.24
N PHE A 4 -3.33 18.48 -9.54
CA PHE A 4 -3.30 18.50 -8.07
C PHE A 4 -3.34 19.91 -7.52
N LYS A 5 -3.95 20.07 -6.35
CA LYS A 5 -3.81 21.25 -5.49
C LYS A 5 -3.35 20.81 -4.11
N TYR A 6 -2.35 21.51 -3.58
CA TYR A 6 -1.78 21.22 -2.26
C TYR A 6 -1.76 22.47 -1.38
N SER A 7 -1.78 22.26 -0.07
CA SER A 7 -1.68 23.30 0.95
C SER A 7 -0.26 23.32 1.52
N PRO A 8 0.58 24.33 1.18
CA PRO A 8 1.96 24.42 1.68
C PRO A 8 2.03 24.76 3.19
N GLU A 9 0.95 25.27 3.78
CA GLU A 9 0.86 25.58 5.21
C GLU A 9 0.79 24.31 6.08
N ILE A 10 0.29 23.21 5.50
CA ILE A 10 0.22 21.91 6.17
C ILE A 10 1.32 21.03 5.61
N LEU A 11 2.48 21.06 6.28
CA LEU A 11 3.67 20.27 5.92
C LEU A 11 3.49 18.78 6.24
N PHE A 12 2.55 18.13 5.57
CA PHE A 12 2.46 16.68 5.48
C PHE A 12 2.94 16.25 4.10
N PRO A 13 4.27 16.15 3.87
CA PRO A 13 4.83 15.72 2.59
C PRO A 13 4.62 14.22 2.31
N TYR A 14 3.82 13.54 3.13
CA TYR A 14 3.55 12.11 3.05
C TYR A 14 2.30 11.86 2.21
N GLY A 15 2.50 11.50 0.94
CA GLY A 15 1.47 11.03 0.04
C GLY A 15 1.78 9.62 -0.48
N HIS A 16 0.89 9.06 -1.30
CA HIS A 16 1.20 7.86 -2.08
C HIS A 16 2.49 8.09 -2.90
N THR A 17 3.20 7.04 -3.29
CA THR A 17 4.50 7.12 -4.00
C THR A 17 4.49 7.99 -5.27
N LYS A 18 3.34 8.15 -5.93
CA LYS A 18 3.18 9.03 -7.11
C LYS A 18 3.09 10.51 -6.74
N PHE A 19 2.88 10.84 -5.47
CA PHE A 19 2.68 12.20 -4.96
C PHE A 19 3.66 12.58 -3.84
N SER A 20 4.65 11.72 -3.56
CA SER A 20 5.73 12.04 -2.62
C SER A 20 6.60 13.18 -3.17
N GLY A 21 6.93 14.16 -2.34
CA GLY A 21 7.78 15.30 -2.71
C GLY A 21 7.04 16.62 -2.93
N LEU A 22 5.71 16.64 -2.86
CA LEU A 22 4.95 17.90 -2.80
C LEU A 22 5.16 18.58 -1.44
N PRO A 23 5.28 19.92 -1.40
CA PRO A 23 5.65 20.66 -0.19
C PRO A 23 4.47 20.81 0.80
N GLY A 24 3.43 19.99 0.71
CA GLY A 24 2.26 20.11 1.56
C GLY A 24 1.17 19.09 1.31
N LEU A 25 0.14 19.12 2.15
CA LEU A 25 -1.00 18.21 2.08
C LEU A 25 -1.78 18.40 0.77
N ILE A 26 -2.03 17.32 0.05
CA ILE A 26 -2.87 17.34 -1.14
C ILE A 26 -4.33 17.52 -0.71
N VAL A 27 -4.98 18.57 -1.21
CA VAL A 27 -6.38 18.91 -0.90
C VAL A 27 -7.33 18.57 -2.05
N LYS A 28 -6.80 18.44 -3.27
CA LYS A 28 -7.58 18.04 -4.45
C LYS A 28 -6.74 17.28 -5.47
N ILE A 29 -7.33 16.24 -6.04
CA ILE A 29 -6.77 15.42 -7.14
C ILE A 29 -7.85 15.23 -8.20
N THR A 30 -7.56 15.57 -9.45
CA THR A 30 -8.50 15.40 -10.55
C THR A 30 -7.78 14.81 -11.76
N ASP A 31 -8.42 13.86 -12.45
CA ASP A 31 -7.92 13.32 -13.72
C ASP A 31 -8.27 14.25 -14.89
N ASP A 32 -7.45 14.26 -15.95
CA ASP A 32 -7.67 15.09 -17.14
C ASP A 32 -8.95 14.74 -17.91
N LYS A 33 -9.43 13.50 -17.79
CA LYS A 33 -10.68 13.04 -18.40
C LYS A 33 -11.91 13.40 -17.56
N GLY A 34 -11.72 13.84 -16.32
CA GLY A 34 -12.81 14.11 -15.38
C GLY A 34 -13.48 12.87 -14.81
N ASP A 35 -12.96 11.67 -15.08
CA ASP A 35 -13.49 10.39 -14.57
C ASP A 35 -13.33 10.26 -13.05
N PHE A 36 -12.34 10.97 -12.48
CA PHE A 36 -12.01 10.92 -11.06
C PHE A 36 -11.77 12.33 -10.51
N ASP A 37 -12.53 12.70 -9.47
CA ASP A 37 -12.32 13.94 -8.70
C ASP A 37 -12.37 13.63 -7.20
N PHE A 38 -11.25 13.89 -6.51
CA PHE A 38 -11.09 13.67 -5.08
C PHE A 38 -10.79 15.00 -4.39
N GLU A 39 -11.59 15.36 -3.41
CA GLU A 39 -11.45 16.63 -2.67
C GLU A 39 -11.49 16.41 -1.15
N LEU A 40 -10.63 17.13 -0.44
CA LEU A 40 -10.65 17.16 1.02
C LEU A 40 -11.84 18.00 1.50
N ILE A 41 -12.95 17.33 1.81
CA ILE A 41 -14.18 18.01 2.23
C ILE A 41 -14.13 18.45 3.70
N LYS A 42 -13.46 17.67 4.57
CA LYS A 42 -13.43 17.94 6.01
C LYS A 42 -12.23 17.32 6.70
N SER A 43 -11.59 18.09 7.56
CA SER A 43 -10.65 17.60 8.59
C SER A 43 -11.29 17.77 9.97
N VAL A 44 -11.19 16.74 10.82
CA VAL A 44 -11.78 16.74 12.15
C VAL A 44 -10.72 16.29 13.14
N SER A 45 -10.51 17.07 14.21
CA SER A 45 -9.63 16.65 15.30
C SER A 45 -10.15 15.34 15.92
N ASP A 46 -9.21 14.49 16.28
CA ASP A 46 -9.38 13.29 17.08
C ASP A 46 -10.27 13.50 18.32
N SER A 47 -10.18 14.66 18.99
CA SER A 47 -11.04 15.05 20.13
C SER A 47 -12.55 14.98 19.82
N LYS A 48 -12.94 15.11 18.54
CA LYS A 48 -14.33 15.07 18.09
C LYS A 48 -14.74 13.69 17.55
N LEU A 49 -13.84 12.70 17.54
CA LEU A 49 -14.12 11.31 17.16
C LEU A 49 -14.82 10.55 18.31
N LYS A 50 -15.95 11.07 18.80
CA LYS A 50 -16.71 10.42 19.89
C LYS A 50 -17.14 9.02 19.46
N GLY A 51 -16.57 7.99 20.07
CA GLY A 51 -16.90 6.57 19.84
C GLY A 51 -16.35 5.97 18.54
N LYS A 52 -15.50 6.69 17.79
CA LYS A 52 -14.84 6.15 16.58
C LYS A 52 -13.37 5.84 16.88
N PHE A 53 -13.03 4.57 16.95
CA PHE A 53 -11.63 4.15 17.12
C PHE A 53 -10.93 4.09 15.76
N VAL A 54 -9.85 4.86 15.62
CA VAL A 54 -8.93 4.71 14.48
C VAL A 54 -7.81 3.77 14.93
N ASN A 55 -7.77 2.56 14.38
CA ASN A 55 -6.75 1.58 14.73
C ASN A 55 -5.43 1.90 13.99
N ILE A 56 -4.48 2.50 14.71
CA ILE A 56 -3.14 2.79 14.20
C ILE A 56 -2.22 1.64 14.62
N LYS A 57 -1.82 0.81 13.67
CA LYS A 57 -0.79 -0.22 13.89
C LYS A 57 0.56 0.45 14.18
N LYS A 58 0.94 0.52 15.46
CA LYS A 58 2.20 1.14 15.92
C LYS A 58 3.44 0.59 15.20
N SER A 59 3.47 -0.71 14.90
CA SER A 59 4.57 -1.36 14.16
C SER A 59 4.80 -0.83 12.75
N ARG A 60 3.86 -0.06 12.17
CA ARG A 60 4.08 0.62 10.89
C ARG A 60 4.93 1.90 11.02
N TYR A 61 5.08 2.42 12.22
CA TYR A 61 5.72 3.72 12.49
C TYR A 61 6.86 3.62 13.51
N ILE A 62 6.86 2.59 14.35
CA ILE A 62 7.86 2.32 15.39
C ILE A 62 8.61 1.05 14.97
N GLU A 63 9.93 1.06 15.07
CA GLU A 63 10.83 -0.05 14.67
C GLU A 63 10.79 -0.42 13.17
N ALA A 64 10.30 0.48 12.32
CA ALA A 64 10.34 0.28 10.88
C ALA A 64 11.80 0.32 10.37
N ILE A 65 12.16 -0.64 9.52
CA ILE A 65 13.44 -0.65 8.83
C ILE A 65 13.37 0.35 7.67
N GLU A 66 14.22 1.38 7.70
CA GLU A 66 14.34 2.32 6.60
C GLU A 66 14.77 1.58 5.32
N THR A 67 13.99 1.75 4.25
CA THR A 67 14.19 1.02 2.99
C THR A 67 13.72 1.86 1.81
N THR A 68 14.07 1.44 0.59
CA THR A 68 13.61 2.09 -0.65
C THR A 68 12.39 1.36 -1.20
N GLN A 69 11.58 2.05 -2.00
CA GLN A 69 10.39 1.45 -2.65
C GLN A 69 10.75 0.21 -3.48
N VAL A 70 11.89 0.25 -4.18
CA VAL A 70 12.39 -0.88 -4.98
C VAL A 70 12.71 -2.08 -4.09
N LYS A 71 13.39 -1.86 -2.96
CA LYS A 71 13.70 -2.92 -2.00
C LYS A 71 12.43 -3.51 -1.38
N LEU A 72 11.45 -2.67 -1.04
CA LEU A 72 10.17 -3.10 -0.50
C LEU A 72 9.39 -3.96 -1.52
N LYS A 73 9.26 -3.49 -2.77
CA LYS A 73 8.60 -4.26 -3.84
C LYS A 73 9.26 -5.63 -4.02
N LYS A 74 10.59 -5.67 -4.12
CA LYS A 74 11.33 -6.93 -4.26
C LYS A 74 11.13 -7.88 -3.07
N ALA A 75 11.12 -7.35 -1.85
CA ALA A 75 10.84 -8.14 -0.65
C ALA A 75 9.42 -8.73 -0.65
N GLN A 76 8.43 -7.93 -1.08
CA GLN A 76 7.05 -8.38 -1.24
C GLN A 76 6.92 -9.44 -2.34
N GLU A 77 7.53 -9.22 -3.51
CA GLU A 77 7.56 -10.19 -4.61
C GLU A 77 8.16 -11.52 -4.15
N ASN A 78 9.32 -11.50 -3.49
CA ASN A 78 9.96 -12.70 -2.96
C ASN A 78 9.09 -13.43 -1.92
N ALA A 79 8.45 -12.69 -1.01
CA ALA A 79 7.54 -13.27 -0.02
C ALA A 79 6.30 -13.91 -0.65
N ASN A 80 5.90 -13.42 -1.83
CA ASN A 80 4.71 -13.90 -2.53
C ASN A 80 5.00 -15.06 -3.48
N SER A 81 6.15 -15.05 -4.16
CA SER A 81 6.54 -16.06 -5.15
C SER A 81 7.27 -17.25 -4.54
N ASN A 82 7.83 -17.08 -3.34
CA ASN A 82 8.62 -18.11 -2.67
C ASN A 82 8.41 -18.07 -1.16
N ALA A 83 7.14 -18.21 -0.74
CA ALA A 83 6.78 -18.14 0.68
C ALA A 83 7.47 -19.26 1.48
N ALA A 84 7.67 -20.43 0.87
CA ALA A 84 8.36 -21.55 1.50
C ALA A 84 9.84 -21.24 1.82
N ALA A 85 10.59 -20.60 0.90
CA ALA A 85 11.98 -20.23 1.17
C ALA A 85 12.09 -19.11 2.20
N VAL A 86 11.16 -18.15 2.19
CA VAL A 86 11.11 -17.08 3.20
C VAL A 86 10.84 -17.67 4.59
N LEU A 87 9.88 -18.59 4.71
CA LEU A 87 9.63 -19.31 5.98
C LEU A 87 10.84 -20.13 6.43
N ALA A 88 11.52 -20.81 5.50
CA ALA A 88 12.75 -21.53 5.79
C ALA A 88 13.88 -20.61 6.28
N SER A 89 14.00 -19.39 5.74
CA SER A 89 14.98 -18.41 6.22
C SER A 89 14.71 -17.93 7.65
N TYR A 90 13.47 -18.02 8.12
CA TYR A 90 13.09 -17.78 9.51
C TYR A 90 13.18 -19.04 10.39
N GLY A 91 13.81 -20.11 9.91
CA GLY A 91 13.98 -21.37 10.66
C GLY A 91 12.76 -22.29 10.66
N THR A 92 11.74 -22.02 9.84
CA THR A 92 10.55 -22.88 9.75
C THR A 92 10.76 -24.01 8.74
N VAL A 93 10.66 -25.27 9.19
CA VAL A 93 10.76 -26.45 8.33
C VAL A 93 9.37 -26.89 7.87
N ILE A 94 9.12 -26.85 6.57
CA ILE A 94 7.87 -27.35 5.96
C ILE A 94 8.13 -28.77 5.43
N ILE A 95 7.39 -29.75 5.93
CA ILE A 95 7.61 -31.18 5.67
C ILE A 95 6.43 -31.74 4.84
N GLY A 96 6.73 -32.70 3.95
CA GLY A 96 5.72 -33.51 3.25
C GLY A 96 4.74 -32.72 2.40
N GLU A 97 3.46 -33.10 2.44
CA GLU A 97 2.35 -32.52 1.67
C GLU A 97 2.16 -31.01 1.89
N GLY A 98 2.69 -30.45 3.00
CA GLY A 98 2.64 -29.02 3.29
C GLY A 98 3.31 -28.16 2.21
N LYS A 99 4.36 -28.66 1.55
CA LYS A 99 5.01 -27.93 0.43
C LYS A 99 4.09 -27.84 -0.79
N GLU A 100 3.35 -28.90 -1.08
CA GLU A 100 2.48 -28.96 -2.25
C GLU A 100 1.22 -28.11 -2.06
N ILE A 101 0.66 -28.11 -0.84
CA ILE A 101 -0.46 -27.25 -0.45
C ILE A 101 -0.07 -25.78 -0.55
N LEU A 102 1.14 -25.39 -0.09
CA LEU A 102 1.63 -24.02 -0.20
C LEU A 102 1.77 -23.60 -1.67
N ARG A 103 2.34 -24.45 -2.52
CA ARG A 103 2.49 -24.17 -3.95
C ARG A 103 1.16 -24.01 -4.67
N LYS A 104 0.13 -24.79 -4.31
CA LYS A 104 -1.24 -24.61 -4.81
C LYS A 104 -1.83 -23.26 -4.36
N LYS A 105 -1.68 -22.91 -3.08
CA LYS A 105 -2.14 -21.62 -2.53
C LYS A 105 -1.43 -20.41 -3.15
N GLU A 106 -0.14 -20.52 -3.47
CA GLU A 106 0.62 -19.48 -4.18
C GLU A 106 0.00 -19.21 -5.56
N LYS A 107 -0.23 -20.26 -6.36
CA LYS A 107 -0.87 -20.15 -7.68
C LYS A 107 -2.29 -19.55 -7.60
N GLU A 108 -3.09 -19.98 -6.62
CA GLU A 108 -4.43 -19.41 -6.42
C GLU A 108 -4.41 -17.93 -6.01
N ARG A 109 -3.42 -17.52 -5.20
CA ARG A 109 -3.22 -16.11 -4.83
C ARG A 109 -2.79 -15.29 -6.04
N GLU A 110 -1.91 -15.81 -6.87
CA GLU A 110 -1.47 -15.16 -8.10
C GLU A 110 -2.65 -14.94 -9.05
N LYS A 111 -3.46 -15.97 -9.29
CA LYS A 111 -4.66 -15.86 -10.12
C LYS A 111 -5.66 -14.81 -9.59
N ARG A 112 -5.95 -14.82 -8.28
CA ARG A 112 -6.82 -13.79 -7.66
C ARG A 112 -6.25 -12.39 -7.78
N ARG A 113 -4.93 -12.23 -7.68
CA ARG A 113 -4.29 -10.92 -7.87
C ARG A 113 -4.47 -10.43 -9.29
N GLU A 114 -4.26 -11.30 -10.27
CA GLU A 114 -4.46 -11.00 -11.69
C GLU A 114 -5.91 -10.55 -11.94
N GLU A 115 -6.87 -11.29 -11.42
CA GLU A 115 -8.30 -10.95 -11.52
C GLU A 115 -8.64 -9.63 -10.82
N ASN A 116 -7.98 -9.31 -9.70
CA ASN A 116 -8.20 -8.08 -8.94
C ASN A 116 -7.50 -6.86 -9.54
N LYS A 117 -6.51 -7.01 -10.44
CA LYS A 117 -5.84 -5.89 -11.11
C LYS A 117 -6.83 -4.96 -11.81
N LYS A 118 -7.95 -5.50 -12.33
CA LYS A 118 -9.01 -4.71 -13.00
C LYS A 118 -9.76 -3.75 -12.07
N TYR A 119 -9.68 -3.96 -10.76
CA TYR A 119 -10.28 -3.10 -9.74
C TYR A 119 -9.24 -2.27 -8.98
N ALA A 120 -7.97 -2.36 -9.38
CA ALA A 120 -6.91 -1.60 -8.74
C ALA A 120 -7.17 -0.10 -8.92
N ASN A 121 -6.75 0.68 -7.92
CA ASN A 121 -6.81 2.13 -7.98
C ASN A 121 -6.07 2.61 -9.24
N PRO A 122 -6.70 3.37 -10.15
CA PRO A 122 -6.03 3.90 -11.35
C PRO A 122 -4.78 4.71 -11.01
N LEU A 123 -4.73 5.31 -9.82
CA LEU A 123 -3.57 6.00 -9.28
C LEU A 123 -2.39 5.07 -8.97
N GLU A 124 -2.60 3.77 -8.86
CA GLU A 124 -1.58 2.79 -8.48
C GLU A 124 -1.14 1.89 -9.64
N LEU A 125 -1.86 1.90 -10.75
CA LEU A 125 -1.47 1.22 -11.98
C LEU A 125 -0.21 1.89 -12.54
N GLU A 126 0.88 1.13 -12.63
CA GLU A 126 2.07 1.57 -13.37
C GLU A 126 1.73 1.56 -14.87
N ASN A 127 1.98 2.68 -15.54
CA ASN A 127 2.02 2.72 -17.01
C ASN A 127 3.28 2.02 -17.49
#